data_AF-A0A7S0IBE1-F1
#
_entry.id   AF-A0A7S0IBE1-F1
#
_cell.length_a   1.000
_cell.length_b   1.000
_cell.length_c   1.000
_cell.angle_alpha   90.00
_cell.angle_beta   90.00
_cell.angle_gamma   90.00
#
_symmetry.space_group_name_H-M   'P 1'
#
loop_
_entity.id
_entity.type
_entity.pdbx_description
1 polymer ?
#
loop_
_entity_poly.entity_id
_entity_poly.type
_entity_poly.pdbx_seq_one_letter_code
_entity_poly.pdbx_strand_id
1 'polypeptide(L)'
;DPIGAGRTPLSAASRAADPAGAGGPVGALFADVYGGAGDADVFRREKDRLLQAVGAAAKKNRQKVKSFRKQIAEAEAHEDVKTRADEIMAYQHGYQQGASALTVYDFETGEAKEIPIDALKGPVAAAEALYKKARKQRRTAGAVEPLLEAASREAEYLEQVEFSLRELTGQGGKDDVLALEEIDAELVDARLVKPTGKGAAAEIKRQERSSGGGKGKRGGTPSKPKKKGGRDDPMINIRSYVAPSGKEVLVGRNSRGNEAVSLSIGKDQDVWFHVRGAPGAHVILRQQPGQEASDEDLQYAADLAAFHSKLRTGGKVDVSFTSPKFVRKPSGGRLGMVTIDKERVMLGMPDASEAAEEEASDRAAGKK
;
A
#
# COMPACT_ATOMS: atom_id res chain seq x y z
N ASP A 1 -43.62 -41.46 -57.49
CA ASP A 1 -42.38 -41.10 -58.21
C ASP A 1 -42.67 -40.34 -59.49
N PRO A 2 -41.93 -39.29 -59.85
CA PRO A 2 -41.19 -38.30 -59.04
C PRO A 2 -41.63 -36.83 -59.38
N ILE A 3 -41.69 -35.89 -58.41
CA ILE A 3 -40.68 -34.91 -57.93
C ILE A 3 -40.63 -33.57 -58.71
N GLY A 4 -40.75 -32.45 -57.96
CA GLY A 4 -40.21 -31.12 -58.30
C GLY A 4 -41.23 -29.98 -58.24
N ALA A 5 -41.77 -29.55 -57.09
CA ALA A 5 -41.16 -28.75 -56.01
C ALA A 5 -40.69 -27.33 -56.42
N GLY A 6 -41.59 -26.34 -56.29
CA GLY A 6 -41.29 -24.91 -56.29
C GLY A 6 -42.28 -24.15 -55.42
N ARG A 7 -41.95 -23.94 -54.15
CA ARG A 7 -42.71 -23.10 -53.20
C ARG A 7 -41.84 -21.90 -52.83
N THR A 8 -42.31 -20.70 -53.15
CA THR A 8 -42.02 -19.48 -52.38
C THR A 8 -42.79 -19.51 -51.06
N PRO A 9 -42.23 -18.96 -49.97
CA PRO A 9 -42.84 -17.73 -49.45
C PRO A 9 -41.87 -16.72 -48.80
N LEU A 10 -42.23 -15.45 -49.00
CA LEU A 10 -42.25 -14.29 -48.08
C LEU A 10 -41.47 -14.35 -46.74
N SER A 11 -40.49 -13.44 -46.66
CA SER A 11 -40.28 -12.43 -45.60
C SER A 11 -40.62 -12.78 -44.14
N ALA A 12 -39.57 -12.95 -43.31
CA ALA A 12 -39.55 -12.52 -41.91
C ALA A 12 -38.11 -12.23 -41.46
N ALA A 13 -37.95 -11.15 -40.70
CA ALA A 13 -36.68 -10.65 -40.17
C ALA A 13 -35.99 -11.61 -39.19
N SER A 14 -34.65 -11.65 -39.19
CA SER A 14 -33.79 -11.36 -38.02
C SER A 14 -32.34 -11.83 -38.24
N ARG A 15 -31.43 -11.14 -37.53
CA ARG A 15 -30.04 -11.51 -37.18
C ARG A 15 -28.97 -11.30 -38.26
N ALA A 16 -28.39 -10.11 -38.21
CA ALA A 16 -27.03 -9.87 -38.65
C ALA A 16 -26.03 -10.28 -37.55
N ALA A 17 -25.16 -11.22 -37.92
CA ALA A 17 -23.74 -11.40 -37.58
C ALA A 17 -23.21 -11.04 -36.17
N ASP A 18 -22.74 -12.09 -35.49
CA ASP A 18 -21.63 -12.05 -34.52
C ASP A 18 -20.39 -11.34 -35.07
N PRO A 19 -19.66 -10.63 -34.20
CA PRO A 19 -18.21 -10.72 -34.21
C PRO A 19 -17.72 -11.24 -32.86
N ALA A 20 -17.31 -12.51 -32.86
CA ALA A 20 -16.42 -13.05 -31.85
C ALA A 20 -15.07 -12.33 -31.92
N GLY A 21 -14.84 -11.40 -31.00
CA GLY A 21 -13.57 -10.70 -30.76
C GLY A 21 -13.21 -10.75 -29.28
N ALA A 22 -12.18 -11.53 -28.95
CA ALA A 22 -11.79 -11.86 -27.59
C ALA A 22 -11.21 -10.66 -26.80
N GLY A 23 -11.92 -10.24 -25.74
CA GLY A 23 -11.43 -9.37 -24.68
C GLY A 23 -12.12 -9.72 -23.36
N GLY A 24 -11.36 -10.05 -22.32
CA GLY A 24 -11.90 -10.55 -21.03
C GLY A 24 -12.74 -9.53 -20.24
N PRO A 25 -13.54 -9.98 -19.25
CA PRO A 25 -14.69 -9.22 -18.76
C PRO A 25 -14.40 -8.53 -17.42
N VAL A 26 -13.84 -7.33 -17.46
CA VAL A 26 -14.03 -6.30 -16.39
C VAL A 26 -13.94 -4.90 -17.03
N GLY A 27 -12.91 -4.64 -17.83
CA GLY A 27 -12.59 -3.30 -18.36
C GLY A 27 -13.15 -2.94 -19.74
N ALA A 28 -14.17 -3.63 -20.25
CA ALA A 28 -14.85 -3.26 -21.50
C ALA A 28 -16.30 -2.82 -21.28
N LEU A 29 -16.82 -2.94 -20.06
CA LEU A 29 -18.20 -2.59 -19.72
C LEU A 29 -18.35 -1.18 -19.14
N PHE A 30 -17.25 -0.47 -18.88
CA PHE A 30 -17.30 0.86 -18.30
C PHE A 30 -17.12 1.96 -19.36
N ALA A 31 -16.09 1.89 -20.21
CA ALA A 31 -15.85 2.89 -21.26
C ALA A 31 -17.01 3.07 -22.27
N ASP A 32 -17.75 2.01 -22.59
CA ASP A 32 -18.90 2.05 -23.52
C ASP A 32 -20.22 2.52 -22.85
N VAL A 33 -20.24 2.65 -21.52
CA VAL A 33 -21.43 3.03 -20.73
C VAL A 33 -21.42 4.52 -20.35
N TYR A 34 -20.29 5.22 -20.49
CA TYR A 34 -20.17 6.62 -20.10
C TYR A 34 -20.57 7.58 -21.24
N GLY A 35 -21.85 8.00 -21.23
CA GLY A 35 -22.39 9.08 -22.03
C GLY A 35 -23.52 9.85 -21.33
N GLY A 36 -23.21 11.03 -20.79
CA GLY A 36 -24.17 12.03 -20.27
C GLY A 36 -24.39 11.96 -18.75
N ALA A 37 -25.25 12.81 -18.17
CA ALA A 37 -25.40 13.05 -16.72
C ALA A 37 -25.50 11.82 -15.76
N GLY A 38 -25.74 10.61 -16.28
CA GLY A 38 -25.59 9.36 -15.53
C GLY A 38 -24.14 8.99 -15.18
N ASP A 39 -23.15 9.53 -15.90
CA ASP A 39 -21.73 9.20 -15.79
C ASP A 39 -21.14 9.66 -14.45
N ALA A 40 -21.48 10.88 -14.03
CA ALA A 40 -21.03 11.45 -12.77
C ALA A 40 -21.65 10.71 -11.56
N ASP A 41 -22.91 10.27 -11.67
CA ASP A 41 -23.57 9.50 -10.62
C ASP A 41 -22.98 8.09 -10.48
N VAL A 42 -22.67 7.43 -11.60
CA VAL A 42 -22.00 6.13 -11.62
C VAL A 42 -20.61 6.25 -11.02
N PHE A 43 -19.82 7.23 -11.46
CA PHE A 43 -18.48 7.51 -10.90
C PHE A 43 -18.54 7.72 -9.38
N ARG A 44 -19.46 8.57 -8.89
CA ARG A 44 -19.61 8.84 -7.46
C ARG A 44 -19.96 7.58 -6.67
N ARG A 45 -20.94 6.79 -7.13
CA ARG A 45 -21.35 5.55 -6.47
C ARG A 45 -20.21 4.53 -6.41
N GLU A 46 -19.44 4.43 -7.48
CA GLU A 46 -18.31 3.51 -7.57
C GLU A 46 -17.17 3.94 -6.63
N LYS A 47 -16.80 5.23 -6.65
CA LYS A 47 -15.85 5.82 -5.71
C LYS A 47 -16.28 5.60 -4.26
N ASP A 48 -17.54 5.84 -3.93
CA ASP A 48 -18.07 5.65 -2.57
C ASP A 48 -18.01 4.19 -2.12
N ARG A 49 -18.31 3.24 -3.01
CA ARG A 49 -18.16 1.80 -2.73
C ARG A 49 -16.70 1.46 -2.38
N LEU A 50 -15.75 1.94 -3.17
CA LEU A 50 -14.32 1.69 -2.94
C LEU A 50 -13.86 2.34 -1.64
N LEU A 51 -14.24 3.59 -1.39
CA LEU A 51 -13.91 4.30 -0.14
C LEU A 51 -14.45 3.56 1.08
N GLN A 52 -15.69 3.04 1.04
CA GLN A 52 -16.25 2.24 2.14
C GLN A 52 -15.46 0.95 2.36
N ALA A 53 -15.12 0.23 1.28
CA ALA A 53 -14.38 -1.02 1.38
C ALA A 53 -12.95 -0.81 1.90
N VAL A 54 -12.23 0.16 1.34
CA VAL A 54 -10.87 0.54 1.75
C VAL A 54 -10.87 1.04 3.19
N GLY A 55 -11.80 1.93 3.56
CA GLY A 55 -11.90 2.45 4.93
C GLY A 55 -12.18 1.36 5.97
N ALA A 56 -13.03 0.37 5.64
CA ALA A 56 -13.28 -0.78 6.51
C ALA A 56 -12.02 -1.66 6.66
N ALA A 57 -11.30 -1.93 5.57
CA ALA A 57 -10.05 -2.68 5.58
C ALA A 57 -8.96 -1.95 6.37
N ALA A 58 -8.80 -0.64 6.17
CA ALA A 58 -7.82 0.20 6.87
C ALA A 58 -8.10 0.21 8.38
N LYS A 59 -9.36 0.38 8.77
CA LYS A 59 -9.78 0.30 10.19
C LYS A 59 -9.41 -1.05 10.80
N LYS A 60 -9.68 -2.16 10.12
CA LYS A 60 -9.35 -3.51 10.59
C LYS A 60 -7.84 -3.72 10.76
N ASN A 61 -7.03 -3.27 9.80
CA ASN A 61 -5.57 -3.41 9.91
C ASN A 61 -4.99 -2.50 11.00
N ARG A 62 -5.48 -1.27 11.17
CA ARG A 62 -5.09 -0.41 12.32
C ARG A 62 -5.40 -1.05 13.67
N GLN A 63 -6.53 -1.75 13.79
CA GLN A 63 -6.86 -2.51 15.01
C GLN A 63 -5.90 -3.68 15.24
N LYS A 64 -5.50 -4.41 14.19
CA LYS A 64 -4.47 -5.46 14.30
C LYS A 64 -3.12 -4.89 14.74
N VAL A 65 -2.68 -3.79 14.14
CA VAL A 65 -1.43 -3.08 14.50
C VAL A 65 -1.45 -2.73 15.99
N LYS A 66 -2.55 -2.13 16.49
CA LYS A 66 -2.71 -1.81 17.91
C LYS A 66 -2.63 -3.06 18.81
N SER A 67 -3.27 -4.16 18.40
CA SER A 67 -3.24 -5.43 19.15
C SER A 67 -1.85 -6.06 19.19
N PHE A 68 -1.13 -6.07 18.06
CA PHE A 68 0.22 -6.63 17.98
C PHE A 68 1.24 -5.79 18.76
N ARG A 69 1.17 -4.45 18.68
CA ARG A 69 1.99 -3.56 19.52
C ARG A 69 1.78 -3.83 21.00
N LYS A 70 0.53 -4.03 21.44
CA LYS A 70 0.22 -4.39 22.82
C LYS A 70 0.86 -5.74 23.21
N GLN A 71 0.76 -6.76 22.34
CA GLN A 71 1.37 -8.07 22.61
C GLN A 71 2.90 -8.03 22.68
N ILE A 72 3.54 -7.20 21.85
CA ILE A 72 4.99 -6.99 21.89
C ILE A 72 5.38 -6.27 23.18
N ALA A 73 4.71 -5.17 23.54
CA ALA A 73 4.97 -4.46 24.79
C ALA A 73 4.80 -5.34 26.04
N GLU A 74 3.77 -6.20 26.08
CA GLU A 74 3.58 -7.19 27.17
C GLU A 74 4.68 -8.27 27.19
N ALA A 75 5.38 -8.46 26.09
CA ALA A 75 6.48 -9.40 25.94
C ALA A 75 7.88 -8.76 26.07
N GLU A 76 8.01 -7.44 26.02
CA GLU A 76 9.28 -6.70 26.13
C GLU A 76 9.98 -6.94 27.48
N ALA A 77 9.21 -7.08 28.56
CA ALA A 77 9.71 -7.39 29.91
C ALA A 77 10.32 -8.81 30.05
N HIS A 78 10.57 -9.54 28.95
CA HIS A 78 11.15 -10.88 29.00
C HIS A 78 12.61 -10.88 29.48
N GLU A 79 13.38 -9.84 29.18
CA GLU A 79 14.75 -9.71 29.69
C GLU A 79 14.73 -9.51 31.21
N ASP A 80 13.90 -8.61 31.75
CA ASP A 80 13.74 -8.43 33.21
C ASP A 80 13.31 -9.73 33.90
N VAL A 81 12.40 -10.50 33.29
CA VAL A 81 11.95 -11.80 33.80
C VAL A 81 13.09 -12.83 33.79
N LYS A 82 13.98 -12.76 32.79
CA LYS A 82 15.17 -13.61 32.71
C LYS A 82 16.21 -13.19 33.74
N THR A 83 16.53 -11.89 33.85
CA THR A 83 17.45 -11.35 34.86
C THR A 83 17.01 -11.75 36.27
N ARG A 84 15.72 -11.65 36.59
CA ARG A 84 15.18 -12.13 37.87
C ARG A 84 15.39 -13.64 38.09
N ALA A 85 15.31 -14.45 37.04
CA ALA A 85 15.60 -15.88 37.15
C ALA A 85 17.10 -16.13 37.37
N ASP A 86 17.96 -15.38 36.68
CA ASP A 86 19.41 -15.42 36.83
C ASP A 86 19.83 -15.02 38.26
N GLU A 87 19.23 -13.97 38.84
CA GLU A 87 19.41 -13.55 40.24
C GLU A 87 19.06 -14.65 41.24
N ILE A 88 17.88 -15.26 41.10
CA ILE A 88 17.47 -16.38 41.98
C ILE A 88 18.48 -17.52 41.89
N MET A 89 18.96 -17.86 40.70
CA MET A 89 19.93 -18.93 40.50
C MET A 89 21.32 -18.60 41.08
N ALA A 90 21.74 -17.34 41.02
CA ALA A 90 23.01 -16.89 41.59
C ALA A 90 22.99 -16.95 43.12
N TYR A 91 21.90 -16.48 43.74
CA TYR A 91 21.78 -16.38 45.20
C TYR A 91 21.06 -17.55 45.87
N GLN A 92 20.68 -18.59 45.13
CA GLN A 92 19.95 -19.75 45.66
C GLN A 92 20.59 -20.42 46.89
N HIS A 93 21.91 -20.30 47.05
CA HIS A 93 22.66 -20.87 48.17
C HIS A 93 22.31 -20.22 49.52
N GLY A 94 21.76 -19.00 49.51
CA GLY A 94 21.24 -18.32 50.71
C GLY A 94 19.84 -18.76 51.13
N TYR A 95 19.18 -19.65 50.38
CA TYR A 95 17.82 -20.10 50.67
C TYR A 95 17.78 -21.09 51.85
N GLN A 96 16.94 -20.80 52.84
CA GLN A 96 16.64 -21.74 53.93
C GLN A 96 15.45 -22.62 53.55
N GLN A 97 15.58 -23.94 53.73
CA GLN A 97 14.53 -24.89 53.34
C GLN A 97 13.21 -24.58 54.07
N GLY A 98 12.14 -24.41 53.29
CA GLY A 98 10.80 -24.08 53.79
C GLY A 98 10.54 -22.57 53.95
N ALA A 99 11.52 -21.70 53.66
CA ALA A 99 11.31 -20.25 53.66
C ALA A 99 10.38 -19.82 52.51
N SER A 100 9.60 -18.77 52.74
CA SER A 100 8.69 -18.19 51.74
C SER A 100 9.32 -17.10 50.87
N ALA A 101 10.60 -16.79 51.10
CA ALA A 101 11.33 -15.75 50.38
C ALA A 101 12.83 -16.06 50.26
N LEU A 102 13.48 -15.45 49.27
CA LEU A 102 14.92 -15.45 49.06
C LEU A 102 15.39 -14.02 48.86
N THR A 103 16.41 -13.59 49.61
CA THR A 103 17.11 -12.33 49.37
C THR A 103 18.09 -12.50 48.20
N VAL A 104 17.90 -11.70 47.16
CA VAL A 104 18.80 -11.58 46.02
C VAL A 104 19.32 -10.15 45.96
N TYR A 105 20.35 -9.91 45.13
CA TYR A 105 20.83 -8.57 44.85
C TYR A 105 20.70 -8.29 43.35
N ASP A 106 20.18 -7.13 43.02
CA ASP A 106 20.05 -6.66 41.64
C ASP A 106 21.44 -6.57 40.98
N PHE A 107 21.58 -7.13 39.78
CA PHE A 107 22.89 -7.18 39.11
C PHE A 107 23.37 -5.81 38.59
N GLU A 108 22.47 -4.85 38.40
CA GLU A 108 22.80 -3.52 37.90
C GLU A 108 23.01 -2.52 39.04
N THR A 109 22.12 -2.53 40.04
CA THR A 109 22.15 -1.55 41.14
C THR A 109 22.86 -2.06 42.40
N GLY A 110 22.98 -3.38 42.56
CA GLY A 110 23.50 -4.00 43.78
C GLY A 110 22.54 -3.92 44.98
N GLU A 111 21.32 -3.43 44.80
CA GLU A 111 20.33 -3.31 45.87
C GLU A 111 19.77 -4.68 46.27
N ALA A 112 19.60 -4.88 47.59
CA ALA A 112 19.01 -6.09 48.12
C ALA A 112 17.49 -6.13 47.86
N LYS A 113 17.00 -7.29 47.43
CA LYS A 113 15.60 -7.52 47.05
C LYS A 113 15.11 -8.86 47.57
N GLU A 114 13.96 -8.88 48.23
CA GLU A 114 13.30 -10.13 48.60
C GLU A 114 12.40 -10.63 47.47
N ILE A 115 12.64 -11.87 47.04
CA ILE A 115 11.83 -12.57 46.04
C ILE A 115 10.99 -13.64 46.73
N PRO A 116 9.65 -13.64 46.56
CA PRO A 116 8.80 -14.70 47.07
C PRO A 116 9.13 -16.05 46.43
N ILE A 117 9.31 -17.07 47.26
CA ILE A 117 9.56 -18.47 46.86
C ILE A 117 8.45 -19.35 47.43
N ASP A 118 7.93 -20.25 46.59
CA ASP A 118 7.02 -21.30 47.05
C ASP A 118 7.82 -22.31 47.89
N ALA A 119 7.56 -22.35 49.20
CA ALA A 119 8.26 -23.20 50.16
C ALA A 119 8.25 -24.69 49.79
N LEU A 120 7.26 -25.15 49.02
CA LEU A 120 7.15 -26.55 48.57
C LEU A 120 7.99 -26.84 47.33
N LYS A 121 8.30 -25.83 46.51
CA LYS A 121 9.00 -26.01 45.23
C LYS A 121 10.45 -25.51 45.25
N GLY A 122 10.74 -24.53 46.11
CA GLY A 122 12.07 -23.94 46.26
C GLY A 122 12.50 -23.01 45.11
N PRO A 123 13.70 -22.41 45.23
CA PRO A 123 14.18 -21.36 44.35
C PRO A 123 14.45 -21.83 42.91
N VAL A 124 14.96 -23.05 42.73
CA VAL A 124 15.24 -23.61 41.39
C VAL A 124 13.96 -23.69 40.56
N ALA A 125 12.88 -24.23 41.12
CA ALA A 125 11.59 -24.33 40.42
C ALA A 125 10.98 -22.95 40.13
N ALA A 126 11.18 -21.96 41.02
CA ALA A 126 10.76 -20.59 40.78
C ALA A 126 11.52 -19.97 39.59
N ALA A 127 12.84 -20.14 39.54
CA ALA A 127 13.67 -19.68 38.42
C ALA A 127 13.29 -20.39 37.11
N GLU A 128 13.09 -21.71 37.11
CA GLU A 128 12.64 -22.46 35.93
C GLU A 128 11.32 -21.96 35.37
N ALA A 129 10.36 -21.61 36.24
CA ALA A 129 9.08 -21.03 35.84
C ALA A 129 9.27 -19.66 35.18
N LEU A 130 10.15 -18.81 35.72
CA LEU A 130 10.52 -17.53 35.13
C LEU A 130 11.23 -17.69 33.78
N TYR A 131 12.20 -18.61 33.65
CA TYR A 131 12.82 -18.91 32.35
C TYR A 131 11.81 -19.41 31.32
N LYS A 132 10.84 -20.25 31.73
CA LYS A 132 9.78 -20.71 30.84
C LYS A 132 8.89 -19.54 30.39
N LYS A 133 8.58 -18.61 31.29
CA LYS A 133 7.84 -17.38 31.00
C LYS A 133 8.61 -16.46 30.03
N ALA A 134 9.88 -16.15 30.32
CA ALA A 134 10.73 -15.32 29.47
C ALA A 134 10.89 -15.92 28.06
N ARG A 135 11.17 -17.23 27.95
CA ARG A 135 11.24 -17.93 26.66
C ARG A 135 9.94 -17.83 25.86
N LYS A 136 8.78 -17.96 26.54
CA LYS A 136 7.47 -17.82 25.90
C LYS A 136 7.26 -16.39 25.40
N GLN A 137 7.55 -15.38 26.23
CA GLN A 137 7.41 -13.97 25.87
C GLN A 137 8.32 -13.61 24.68
N ARG A 138 9.62 -13.96 24.74
CA ARG A 138 10.57 -13.74 23.63
C ARG A 138 10.10 -14.39 22.33
N ARG A 139 9.63 -15.63 22.39
CA ARG A 139 9.07 -16.33 21.21
C ARG A 139 7.83 -15.64 20.67
N THR A 140 6.93 -15.17 21.56
CA THR A 140 5.75 -14.41 21.16
C THR A 140 6.15 -13.11 20.46
N ALA A 141 7.05 -12.31 21.05
CA ALA A 141 7.53 -11.06 20.45
C ALA A 141 8.10 -11.30 19.04
N GLY A 142 9.06 -12.22 18.90
CA GLY A 142 9.68 -12.52 17.61
C GLY A 142 8.74 -13.13 16.57
N ALA A 143 7.64 -13.77 16.99
CA ALA A 143 6.61 -14.28 16.06
C ALA A 143 5.58 -13.20 15.66
N VAL A 144 5.31 -12.25 16.56
CA VAL A 144 4.30 -11.19 16.34
C VAL A 144 4.89 -10.00 15.58
N GLU A 145 6.19 -9.72 15.72
CA GLU A 145 6.87 -8.59 15.07
C GLU A 145 6.77 -8.62 13.53
N PRO A 146 6.99 -9.75 12.82
CA PRO A 146 6.74 -9.82 11.37
C PRO A 146 5.26 -9.59 11.00
N LEU A 147 4.33 -9.98 11.87
CA LEU A 147 2.90 -9.76 11.65
C LEU A 147 2.51 -8.29 11.85
N LEU A 148 3.16 -7.61 12.81
CA LEU A 148 3.03 -6.17 13.01
C LEU A 148 3.55 -5.41 11.79
N GLU A 149 4.72 -5.76 11.29
CA GLU A 149 5.31 -5.17 10.08
C GLU A 149 4.38 -5.33 8.87
N ALA A 150 3.90 -6.55 8.61
CA ALA A 150 2.97 -6.82 7.51
C ALA A 150 1.65 -6.05 7.66
N ALA A 151 1.07 -6.01 8.87
CA ALA A 151 -0.17 -5.29 9.12
C ALA A 151 -0.01 -3.76 9.03
N SER A 152 1.15 -3.23 9.40
CA SER A 152 1.46 -1.80 9.33
C SER A 152 1.62 -1.36 7.88
N ARG A 153 2.41 -2.10 7.08
CA ARG A 153 2.55 -1.87 5.64
C ARG A 153 1.21 -1.93 4.89
N GLU A 154 0.37 -2.90 5.24
CA GLU A 154 -0.97 -3.03 4.69
C GLU A 154 -1.84 -1.81 5.06
N ALA A 155 -1.77 -1.33 6.30
CA ALA A 155 -2.52 -0.16 6.74
C ALA A 155 -2.07 1.10 5.99
N GLU A 156 -0.76 1.33 5.86
CA GLU A 156 -0.18 2.46 5.12
C GLU A 156 -0.60 2.45 3.65
N TYR A 157 -0.51 1.30 3.00
CA TYR A 157 -0.99 1.13 1.62
C TYR A 157 -2.48 1.49 1.48
N LEU A 158 -3.34 1.00 2.38
CA LEU A 158 -4.77 1.29 2.33
C LEU A 158 -5.04 2.78 2.55
N GLU A 159 -4.28 3.46 3.42
CA GLU A 159 -4.37 4.90 3.59
C GLU A 159 -3.92 5.68 2.33
N GLN A 160 -2.92 5.18 1.60
CA GLN A 160 -2.50 5.72 0.31
C GLN A 160 -3.57 5.57 -0.78
N VAL A 161 -4.21 4.41 -0.87
CA VAL A 161 -5.32 4.19 -1.82
C VAL A 161 -6.52 5.07 -1.45
N GLU A 162 -6.86 5.16 -0.16
CA GLU A 162 -7.94 6.01 0.33
C GLU A 162 -7.70 7.49 -0.02
N PHE A 163 -6.45 7.96 0.13
CA PHE A 163 -6.04 9.29 -0.28
C PHE A 163 -6.21 9.48 -1.80
N SER A 164 -5.67 8.56 -2.61
CA SER A 164 -5.77 8.64 -4.08
C SER A 164 -7.22 8.66 -4.56
N LEU A 165 -8.10 7.84 -3.97
CA LEU A 165 -9.54 7.84 -4.27
C LEU A 165 -10.20 9.18 -3.95
N ARG A 166 -9.85 9.81 -2.82
CA ARG A 166 -10.40 11.12 -2.43
C ARG A 166 -10.05 12.20 -3.43
N GLU A 167 -8.84 12.17 -3.97
CA GLU A 167 -8.33 13.12 -4.97
C GLU A 167 -9.05 13.04 -6.33
N LEU A 168 -9.72 11.93 -6.65
CA LEU A 168 -10.49 11.83 -7.90
C LEU A 168 -11.80 12.60 -7.77
N THR A 169 -11.89 13.80 -8.33
CA THR A 169 -13.09 14.67 -8.20
C THR A 169 -14.20 14.30 -9.18
N GLY A 170 -13.87 13.58 -10.25
CA GLY A 170 -14.75 13.31 -11.39
C GLY A 170 -14.72 14.42 -12.43
N GLN A 171 -14.09 15.56 -12.14
CA GLN A 171 -13.92 16.67 -13.08
C GLN A 171 -12.83 16.40 -14.12
N GLY A 172 -11.91 15.47 -13.84
CA GLY A 172 -10.91 15.00 -14.82
C GLY A 172 -11.52 14.19 -15.99
N GLY A 173 -12.85 14.07 -16.05
CA GLY A 173 -13.56 13.42 -17.14
C GLY A 173 -13.12 11.97 -17.31
N LYS A 174 -12.58 11.65 -18.49
CA LYS A 174 -12.14 10.28 -18.82
C LYS A 174 -10.97 9.81 -17.98
N ASP A 175 -10.06 10.70 -17.59
CA ASP A 175 -8.84 10.30 -16.87
C ASP A 175 -9.16 9.88 -15.43
N ASP A 176 -10.09 10.58 -14.76
CA ASP A 176 -10.56 10.21 -13.42
C ASP A 176 -11.29 8.87 -13.43
N VAL A 177 -12.09 8.61 -14.47
CA VAL A 177 -12.78 7.33 -14.66
C VAL A 177 -11.77 6.20 -14.83
N LEU A 178 -10.76 6.37 -15.69
CA LEU A 178 -9.70 5.38 -15.90
C LEU A 178 -8.89 5.13 -14.62
N ALA A 179 -8.51 6.20 -13.91
CA ALA A 179 -7.78 6.07 -12.64
C ALA A 179 -8.61 5.31 -11.58
N LEU A 180 -9.93 5.55 -11.52
CA LEU A 180 -10.84 4.83 -10.63
C LEU A 180 -10.93 3.35 -10.99
N GLU A 181 -11.07 3.02 -12.28
CA GLU A 181 -11.10 1.63 -12.77
C GLU A 181 -9.81 0.87 -12.44
N GLU A 182 -8.66 1.54 -12.57
CA GLU A 182 -7.38 0.93 -12.22
C GLU A 182 -7.24 0.67 -10.72
N ILE A 183 -7.71 1.60 -9.88
CA ILE A 183 -7.73 1.41 -8.42
C ILE A 183 -8.65 0.24 -8.06
N ASP A 184 -9.84 0.12 -8.68
CA ASP A 184 -10.72 -1.04 -8.45
C ASP A 184 -10.03 -2.35 -8.86
N ALA A 185 -9.43 -2.39 -10.06
CA ALA A 185 -8.70 -3.56 -10.54
C ALA A 185 -7.54 -3.96 -9.60
N GLU A 186 -6.80 -2.98 -9.10
CA GLU A 186 -5.74 -3.18 -8.10
C GLU A 186 -6.29 -3.76 -6.78
N LEU A 187 -7.40 -3.21 -6.28
CA LEU A 187 -8.02 -3.66 -5.04
C LEU A 187 -8.64 -5.07 -5.16
N VAL A 188 -9.15 -5.41 -6.33
CA VAL A 188 -9.65 -6.75 -6.65
C VAL A 188 -8.51 -7.77 -6.75
N ASP A 189 -7.42 -7.43 -7.44
CA ASP A 189 -6.22 -8.29 -7.54
C ASP A 189 -5.61 -8.54 -6.15
N ALA A 190 -5.57 -7.51 -5.32
CA ALA A 190 -5.16 -7.60 -3.93
C ALA A 190 -6.17 -8.31 -3.01
N ARG A 191 -7.31 -8.77 -3.53
CA ARG A 191 -8.39 -9.48 -2.81
C ARG A 191 -9.00 -8.68 -1.65
N LEU A 192 -8.93 -7.36 -1.72
CA LEU A 192 -9.51 -6.45 -0.74
C LEU A 192 -10.97 -6.11 -1.06
N VAL A 193 -11.31 -6.07 -2.35
CA VAL A 193 -12.64 -5.78 -2.86
C VAL A 193 -13.12 -6.96 -3.71
N LYS A 194 -14.44 -7.22 -3.69
CA LYS A 194 -15.03 -8.22 -4.58
C LYS A 194 -15.21 -7.61 -5.98
N PRO A 195 -14.90 -8.37 -7.04
CA PRO A 195 -15.16 -7.92 -8.41
C PRO A 195 -16.66 -7.68 -8.62
N THR A 196 -17.00 -6.63 -9.35
CA THR A 196 -18.37 -6.28 -9.69
C THR A 196 -18.77 -6.81 -11.06
N GLY A 197 -20.07 -7.07 -11.23
CA GLY A 197 -20.64 -7.75 -12.40
C GLY A 197 -21.07 -9.19 -12.14
N LYS A 198 -22.24 -9.58 -12.68
CA LYS A 198 -22.74 -10.97 -12.60
C LYS A 198 -21.73 -11.90 -13.28
N GLY A 199 -21.08 -12.77 -12.50
CA GLY A 199 -20.15 -13.79 -13.01
C GLY A 199 -18.67 -13.41 -12.98
N ALA A 200 -18.30 -12.16 -12.67
CA ALA A 200 -16.89 -11.74 -12.61
C ALA A 200 -16.08 -12.53 -11.56
N ALA A 201 -16.66 -12.77 -10.38
CA ALA A 201 -16.07 -13.61 -9.35
C ALA A 201 -15.91 -15.09 -9.77
N ALA A 202 -16.82 -15.61 -10.60
CA ALA A 202 -16.76 -16.98 -11.08
C ALA A 202 -15.70 -17.14 -12.18
N GLU A 203 -15.54 -16.12 -13.03
CA GLU A 203 -14.54 -16.09 -14.10
C GLU A 203 -13.12 -15.90 -13.57
N ILE A 204 -12.90 -15.02 -12.58
CA ILE A 204 -11.60 -14.92 -11.89
C ILE A 204 -11.22 -16.26 -11.26
N LYS A 205 -12.16 -16.92 -10.58
CA LYS A 205 -11.95 -18.27 -10.02
C LYS A 205 -11.68 -19.33 -11.09
N ARG A 206 -12.20 -19.16 -12.31
CA ARG A 206 -11.96 -20.04 -13.47
C ARG A 206 -10.54 -19.84 -14.04
N GLN A 207 -10.09 -18.59 -14.12
CA GLN A 207 -8.74 -18.21 -14.57
C GLN A 207 -7.64 -18.57 -13.55
N GLU A 208 -7.93 -18.48 -12.25
CA GLU A 208 -7.04 -18.98 -11.20
C GLU A 208 -6.90 -20.51 -11.23
N ARG A 209 -7.97 -21.23 -11.57
CA ARG A 209 -7.94 -22.70 -11.72
C ARG A 209 -7.18 -23.15 -12.96
N SER A 210 -7.19 -22.39 -14.04
CA SER A 210 -6.43 -22.70 -15.26
C SER A 210 -4.94 -22.35 -15.14
N SER A 211 -4.57 -21.44 -14.25
CA SER A 211 -3.16 -21.11 -13.94
C SER A 211 -2.56 -21.94 -12.79
N GLY A 212 -3.40 -22.54 -11.93
CA GLY A 212 -2.97 -23.25 -10.72
C GLY A 212 -2.96 -24.79 -10.76
N GLY A 213 -3.12 -25.46 -11.90
CA GLY A 213 -3.30 -26.92 -11.94
C GLY A 213 -2.56 -27.64 -13.07
N GLY A 214 -1.30 -28.01 -12.86
CA GLY A 214 -0.54 -28.80 -13.84
C GLY A 214 0.83 -29.27 -13.33
N LYS A 215 0.84 -30.19 -12.38
CA LYS A 215 2.06 -30.89 -11.95
C LYS A 215 2.42 -31.94 -13.02
N GLY A 216 3.23 -31.59 -14.01
CA GLY A 216 3.73 -32.56 -14.99
C GLY A 216 4.41 -32.00 -16.24
N LYS A 217 5.70 -32.31 -16.36
CA LYS A 217 6.60 -32.23 -17.53
C LYS A 217 7.26 -30.87 -17.89
N ARG A 218 8.58 -30.89 -17.67
CA ARG A 218 9.62 -29.93 -18.05
C ARG A 218 9.70 -29.73 -19.57
N GLY A 219 10.05 -28.51 -19.99
CA GLY A 219 10.61 -28.24 -21.32
C GLY A 219 9.90 -27.17 -22.13
N GLY A 220 9.72 -25.97 -21.59
CA GLY A 220 9.26 -24.81 -22.36
C GLY A 220 9.65 -23.53 -21.64
N THR A 221 10.45 -22.70 -22.30
CA THR A 221 10.91 -21.37 -21.85
C THR A 221 9.71 -20.56 -21.34
N PRO A 222 9.80 -19.87 -20.18
CA PRO A 222 8.69 -19.07 -19.68
C PRO A 222 8.37 -17.97 -20.70
N SER A 223 7.22 -18.12 -21.36
CA SER A 223 6.67 -17.11 -22.27
C SER A 223 6.32 -15.88 -21.43
N LYS A 224 7.04 -14.78 -21.69
CA LYS A 224 6.73 -13.44 -21.14
C LYS A 224 5.22 -13.17 -21.30
N PRO A 225 4.55 -12.61 -20.28
CA PRO A 225 3.16 -12.20 -20.43
C PRO A 225 3.08 -11.18 -21.58
N LYS A 226 2.24 -11.49 -22.58
CA LYS A 226 1.99 -10.59 -23.71
C LYS A 226 1.41 -9.28 -23.17
N LYS A 227 2.12 -8.16 -23.37
CA LYS A 227 1.59 -6.80 -23.19
C LYS A 227 0.27 -6.68 -23.92
N LYS A 228 -0.82 -6.44 -23.20
CA LYS A 228 -2.11 -6.08 -23.82
C LYS A 228 -2.04 -4.60 -24.17
N GLY A 229 -2.16 -4.29 -25.45
CA GLY A 229 -2.09 -2.91 -25.95
C GLY A 229 -3.18 -2.00 -25.37
N GLY A 230 -2.81 -0.75 -25.11
CA GLY A 230 -3.72 0.38 -24.85
C GLY A 230 -4.14 0.63 -23.39
N ARG A 231 -3.97 -0.33 -22.47
CA ARG A 231 -4.40 -0.22 -21.04
C ARG A 231 -3.27 0.00 -20.03
N ASP A 232 -2.03 0.05 -20.51
CA ASP A 232 -0.82 0.12 -19.67
C ASP A 232 -0.04 1.40 -19.99
N ASP A 233 -0.69 2.52 -20.33
CA ASP A 233 0.03 3.80 -20.44
C ASP A 233 0.18 4.41 -19.04
N PRO A 234 1.37 4.32 -18.41
CA PRO A 234 1.58 4.88 -17.08
C PRO A 234 1.35 6.39 -17.03
N MET A 235 1.39 7.11 -18.16
CA MET A 235 1.18 8.56 -18.18
C MET A 235 -0.23 8.98 -17.77
N ILE A 236 -1.25 8.13 -17.91
CA ILE A 236 -2.64 8.46 -17.51
C ILE A 236 -2.73 8.82 -16.02
N ASN A 237 -1.87 8.20 -15.20
CA ASN A 237 -1.85 8.40 -13.74
C ASN A 237 -0.73 9.33 -13.28
N ILE A 238 -0.21 10.16 -14.18
CA ILE A 238 0.90 11.07 -13.89
C ILE A 238 0.50 12.47 -14.35
N ARG A 239 0.57 13.44 -13.44
CA ARG A 239 0.48 14.86 -13.78
C ARG A 239 1.87 15.34 -14.19
N SER A 240 1.94 16.19 -15.20
CA SER A 240 3.18 16.85 -15.63
C SER A 240 3.08 18.33 -15.33
N TYR A 241 4.16 18.86 -14.75
CA TYR A 241 4.37 20.24 -14.37
C TYR A 241 5.70 20.73 -14.95
N VAL A 242 5.89 22.05 -15.00
CA VAL A 242 7.12 22.67 -15.50
C VAL A 242 7.73 23.51 -14.39
N ALA A 243 8.90 23.11 -13.88
CA ALA A 243 9.64 23.86 -12.88
C ALA A 243 10.12 25.22 -13.45
N PRO A 244 10.47 26.22 -12.61
CA PRO A 244 10.87 27.55 -13.06
C PRO A 244 12.02 27.58 -14.08
N SER A 245 12.95 26.62 -14.01
CA SER A 245 14.03 26.48 -15.00
C SER A 245 13.60 25.85 -16.34
N GLY A 246 12.34 25.47 -16.50
CA GLY A 246 11.80 24.75 -17.65
C GLY A 246 11.93 23.22 -17.58
N LYS A 247 12.39 22.66 -16.46
CA LYS A 247 12.51 21.21 -16.25
C LYS A 247 11.15 20.57 -16.00
N GLU A 248 10.95 19.36 -16.51
CA GLU A 248 9.73 18.60 -16.30
C GLU A 248 9.67 18.04 -14.86
N VAL A 249 8.49 18.14 -14.23
CA VAL A 249 8.18 17.52 -12.94
C VAL A 249 6.98 16.60 -13.09
N LEU A 250 7.15 15.33 -12.73
CA LEU A 250 6.13 14.29 -12.86
C LEU A 250 5.59 13.91 -11.48
N VAL A 251 4.27 13.91 -11.33
CA VAL A 251 3.58 13.66 -10.05
C VAL A 251 2.60 12.50 -10.21
N GLY A 252 2.79 11.42 -9.45
CA GLY A 252 1.88 10.28 -9.47
C GLY A 252 0.50 10.59 -8.85
N ARG A 253 -0.57 10.12 -9.49
CA ARG A 253 -1.97 10.35 -9.07
C ARG A 253 -2.55 9.23 -8.21
N ASN A 254 -1.99 8.03 -8.32
CA ASN A 254 -2.41 6.83 -7.59
C ASN A 254 -1.22 5.87 -7.41
N SER A 255 -1.44 4.70 -6.81
CA SER A 255 -0.39 3.69 -6.57
C SER A 255 0.36 3.29 -7.83
N ARG A 256 -0.33 3.14 -8.97
CA ARG A 256 0.28 2.75 -10.26
C ARG A 256 1.13 3.89 -10.83
N GLY A 257 0.61 5.12 -10.81
CA GLY A 257 1.37 6.32 -11.19
C GLY A 257 2.60 6.51 -10.30
N ASN A 258 2.46 6.36 -8.98
CA ASN A 258 3.55 6.43 -8.01
C ASN A 258 4.63 5.39 -8.31
N GLU A 259 4.24 4.14 -8.58
CA GLU A 259 5.17 3.07 -8.96
C GLU A 259 5.88 3.37 -10.28
N ALA A 260 5.15 3.83 -11.29
CA ALA A 260 5.72 4.18 -12.58
C ALA A 260 6.74 5.31 -12.47
N VAL A 261 6.39 6.40 -11.78
CA VAL A 261 7.30 7.52 -11.50
C VAL A 261 8.56 6.98 -10.80
N SER A 262 8.39 6.23 -9.72
CA SER A 262 9.50 5.88 -8.83
C SER A 262 10.44 4.81 -9.38
N LEU A 263 9.91 3.80 -10.08
CA LEU A 263 10.65 2.57 -10.40
C LEU A 263 10.85 2.35 -11.90
N SER A 264 10.10 3.04 -12.77
CA SER A 264 10.15 2.81 -14.22
C SER A 264 10.59 4.03 -15.03
N ILE A 265 10.07 5.21 -14.70
CA ILE A 265 10.32 6.45 -15.45
C ILE A 265 11.58 7.14 -14.93
N GLY A 266 11.73 7.19 -13.60
CA GLY A 266 12.87 7.76 -12.92
C GLY A 266 14.21 7.17 -13.39
N LYS A 267 15.17 8.05 -13.63
CA LYS A 267 16.55 7.74 -14.00
C LYS A 267 17.48 8.20 -12.89
N ASP A 268 18.70 7.68 -12.89
CA ASP A 268 19.69 7.93 -11.83
C ASP A 268 20.03 9.41 -11.61
N GLN A 269 19.96 10.23 -12.66
CA GLN A 269 20.24 11.66 -12.55
C GLN A 269 19.04 12.49 -12.07
N ASP A 270 17.84 11.92 -12.03
CA ASP A 270 16.66 12.66 -11.59
C ASP A 270 16.62 12.77 -10.05
N VAL A 271 15.72 13.61 -9.54
CA VAL A 271 15.44 13.72 -8.10
C VAL A 271 14.02 13.26 -7.82
N TRP A 272 13.89 12.29 -6.93
CA TRP A 272 12.63 11.75 -6.43
C TRP A 272 12.25 12.39 -5.10
N PHE A 273 10.97 12.65 -4.87
CA PHE A 273 10.43 13.27 -3.67
C PHE A 273 9.18 12.54 -3.16
N HIS A 274 9.00 12.56 -1.84
CA HIS A 274 7.78 12.13 -1.16
C HIS A 274 7.71 12.70 0.26
N VAL A 275 6.51 12.97 0.76
CA VAL A 275 6.30 13.44 2.14
C VAL A 275 6.66 12.37 3.18
N ARG A 276 7.14 12.78 4.35
CA ARG A 276 7.51 11.83 5.42
C ARG A 276 6.30 11.44 6.28
N GLY A 277 6.16 10.14 6.52
CA GLY A 277 5.23 9.60 7.52
C GLY A 277 3.74 9.74 7.17
N ALA A 278 3.40 10.12 5.95
CA ALA A 278 2.02 10.27 5.51
C ALA A 278 1.83 9.84 4.06
N PRO A 279 0.60 9.47 3.67
CA PRO A 279 0.23 9.26 2.28
C PRO A 279 0.45 10.50 1.40
N GLY A 280 0.96 10.30 0.19
CA GLY A 280 1.13 11.34 -0.81
C GLY A 280 1.55 10.84 -2.19
N ALA A 281 1.66 11.76 -3.13
CA ALA A 281 2.16 11.50 -4.46
C ALA A 281 3.68 11.28 -4.44
N HIS A 282 4.15 10.37 -5.29
CA HIS A 282 5.58 10.29 -5.60
C HIS A 282 5.86 11.28 -6.73
N VAL A 283 6.90 12.10 -6.54
CA VAL A 283 7.24 13.17 -7.47
C VAL A 283 8.65 12.96 -8.01
N ILE A 284 8.87 13.24 -9.29
CA ILE A 284 10.20 13.27 -9.89
C ILE A 284 10.43 14.59 -10.61
N LEU A 285 11.54 15.26 -10.28
CA LEU A 285 12.12 16.33 -11.08
C LEU A 285 13.09 15.72 -12.10
N ARG A 286 12.77 15.87 -13.39
CA ARG A 286 13.55 15.31 -14.50
C ARG A 286 14.81 16.13 -14.74
N GLN A 287 15.92 15.43 -14.95
CA GLN A 287 17.21 16.05 -15.22
C GLN A 287 17.88 15.44 -16.45
N GLN A 288 18.63 16.30 -17.15
CA GLN A 288 19.57 15.82 -18.16
C GLN A 288 20.84 15.29 -17.48
N PRO A 289 21.53 14.28 -18.05
CA PRO A 289 22.78 13.78 -17.51
C PRO A 289 23.82 14.90 -17.32
N GLY A 290 24.42 14.97 -16.13
CA GLY A 290 25.43 15.97 -15.79
C GLY A 290 24.89 17.33 -15.35
N GLN A 291 23.57 17.53 -15.34
CA GLN A 291 22.96 18.72 -14.74
C GLN A 291 22.62 18.50 -13.27
N GLU A 292 22.70 19.58 -12.49
CA GLU A 292 22.22 19.63 -11.12
C GLU A 292 20.90 20.41 -11.03
N ALA A 293 20.09 20.07 -10.02
CA ALA A 293 18.83 20.75 -9.78
C ALA A 293 19.14 22.06 -9.05
N SER A 294 18.54 23.17 -9.50
CA SER A 294 18.65 24.41 -8.74
C SER A 294 17.83 24.28 -7.45
N ASP A 295 18.18 25.05 -6.41
CA ASP A 295 17.40 25.06 -5.16
C ASP A 295 15.94 25.46 -5.41
N GLU A 296 15.69 26.31 -6.40
CA GLU A 296 14.35 26.73 -6.82
C GLU A 296 13.55 25.56 -7.43
N ASP A 297 14.15 24.77 -8.32
CA ASP A 297 13.48 23.59 -8.89
C ASP A 297 13.23 22.50 -7.82
N LEU A 298 14.19 22.31 -6.90
CA LEU A 298 14.05 21.37 -5.79
C LEU A 298 12.88 21.78 -4.88
N GLN A 299 12.80 23.07 -4.54
CA GLN A 299 11.72 23.61 -3.73
C GLN A 299 10.37 23.45 -4.42
N TYR A 300 10.27 23.80 -5.70
CA TYR A 300 9.06 23.64 -6.50
C TYR A 300 8.54 22.18 -6.50
N ALA A 301 9.43 21.20 -6.71
CA ALA A 301 9.05 19.79 -6.67
C ALA A 301 8.65 19.32 -5.26
N ALA A 302 9.31 19.83 -4.21
CA ALA A 302 8.95 19.55 -2.82
C ALA A 302 7.58 20.13 -2.44
N ASP A 303 7.25 21.32 -2.92
CA ASP A 303 5.96 21.98 -2.68
C ASP A 303 4.83 21.19 -3.36
N LEU A 304 5.04 20.70 -4.58
CA LEU A 304 4.11 19.80 -5.25
C LEU A 304 3.93 18.48 -4.50
N ALA A 305 5.01 17.88 -3.99
CA ALA A 305 4.92 16.67 -3.18
C ALA A 305 4.13 16.91 -1.88
N ALA A 306 4.35 18.05 -1.23
CA ALA A 306 3.60 18.45 -0.04
C ALA A 306 2.12 18.72 -0.35
N PHE A 307 1.82 19.40 -1.45
CA PHE A 307 0.46 19.70 -1.88
C PHE A 307 -0.32 18.42 -2.22
N HIS A 308 0.26 17.53 -3.01
CA HIS A 308 -0.34 16.24 -3.37
C HIS A 308 -0.17 15.19 -2.27
N SER A 309 -0.34 15.60 -1.00
CA SER A 309 -0.29 14.72 0.16
C SER A 309 -1.46 14.93 1.11
N LYS A 310 -1.58 14.01 2.07
CA LYS A 310 -2.52 14.12 3.20
C LYS A 310 -2.14 15.26 4.16
N LEU A 311 -0.91 15.77 4.12
CA LEU A 311 -0.41 16.83 5.01
C LEU A 311 -0.50 18.23 4.40
N ARG A 312 -1.19 18.40 3.25
CA ARG A 312 -1.25 19.68 2.53
C ARG A 312 -1.77 20.88 3.35
N THR A 313 -2.50 20.66 4.44
CA THR A 313 -3.02 21.72 5.32
C THR A 313 -2.08 22.05 6.49
N GLY A 314 -0.89 21.44 6.55
CA GLY A 314 0.06 21.59 7.66
C GLY A 314 0.92 22.85 7.62
N GLY A 315 0.79 23.68 6.59
CA GLY A 315 1.60 24.88 6.36
C GLY A 315 3.05 24.59 5.94
N LYS A 316 3.77 23.77 6.69
CA LYS A 316 5.11 23.25 6.34
C LYS A 316 5.15 21.75 6.54
N VAL A 317 5.66 21.02 5.54
CA VAL A 317 5.66 19.55 5.52
C VAL A 317 7.07 19.04 5.26
N ASP A 318 7.52 18.05 6.03
CA ASP A 318 8.80 17.38 5.76
C ASP A 318 8.70 16.52 4.49
N VAL A 319 9.55 16.82 3.52
CA VAL A 319 9.65 16.11 2.24
C VAL A 319 11.03 15.45 2.15
N SER A 320 11.03 14.13 2.01
CA SER A 320 12.23 13.38 1.68
C SER A 320 12.50 13.47 0.19
N PHE A 321 13.77 13.60 -0.17
CA PHE A 321 14.22 13.53 -1.54
C PHE A 321 15.53 12.75 -1.68
N THR A 322 15.67 12.07 -2.82
CA THR A 322 16.84 11.25 -3.15
C THR A 322 16.88 10.98 -4.66
N SER A 323 17.92 10.32 -5.15
CA SER A 323 17.94 9.82 -6.53
C SER A 323 17.05 8.56 -6.65
N PRO A 324 16.27 8.38 -7.73
CA PRO A 324 15.46 7.17 -7.95
C PRO A 324 16.22 5.85 -7.80
N LYS A 325 17.54 5.83 -8.05
CA LYS A 325 18.38 4.63 -7.86
C LYS A 325 18.45 4.13 -6.41
N PHE A 326 18.11 4.98 -5.45
CA PHE A 326 18.03 4.66 -4.03
C PHE A 326 16.59 4.39 -3.56
N VAL A 327 15.62 4.38 -4.49
CA VAL A 327 14.23 4.05 -4.25
C VAL A 327 13.98 2.63 -4.73
N ARG A 328 13.48 1.76 -3.86
CA ARG A 328 13.31 0.33 -4.14
C ARG A 328 11.95 -0.17 -3.67
N LYS A 329 11.39 -1.14 -4.39
CA LYS A 329 10.18 -1.83 -3.92
C LYS A 329 10.57 -2.88 -2.86
N PRO A 330 9.98 -2.86 -1.66
CA PRO A 330 10.21 -3.92 -0.70
C PRO A 330 9.69 -5.26 -1.23
N SER A 331 10.33 -6.36 -0.87
CA SER A 331 9.90 -7.70 -1.28
C SER A 331 8.47 -7.97 -0.82
N GLY A 332 7.61 -8.41 -1.74
CA GLY A 332 6.18 -8.60 -1.48
C GLY A 332 5.39 -7.31 -1.22
N GLY A 333 5.99 -6.14 -1.44
CA GLY A 333 5.34 -4.85 -1.30
C GLY A 333 4.22 -4.65 -2.33
N ARG A 334 3.19 -3.91 -1.93
CA ARG A 334 2.07 -3.54 -2.80
C ARG A 334 2.50 -2.49 -3.82
N LEU A 335 1.64 -2.22 -4.81
CA LEU A 335 1.87 -1.16 -5.79
C LEU A 335 2.08 0.19 -5.08
N GLY A 336 3.03 0.97 -5.60
CA GLY A 336 3.36 2.30 -5.07
C GLY A 336 4.15 2.28 -3.74
N MET A 337 4.33 1.13 -3.09
CA MET A 337 5.13 1.03 -1.86
C MET A 337 6.62 1.07 -2.19
N VAL A 338 7.36 1.95 -1.52
CA VAL A 338 8.80 2.11 -1.71
C VAL A 338 9.53 2.17 -0.37
N THR A 339 10.77 1.69 -0.38
CA THR A 339 11.80 1.92 0.63
C THR A 339 12.85 2.83 0.03
N ILE A 340 13.34 3.77 0.82
CA ILE A 340 14.27 4.80 0.39
C ILE A 340 15.57 4.70 1.18
N ASP A 341 16.68 4.88 0.47
CA ASP A 341 18.01 5.00 1.06
C ASP A 341 18.62 6.38 0.73
N LYS A 342 19.59 6.79 1.55
CA LYS A 342 20.34 8.06 1.37
C LYS A 342 19.42 9.27 1.20
N GLU A 343 18.32 9.31 1.94
CA GLU A 343 17.40 10.43 1.90
C GLU A 343 18.04 11.71 2.44
N ARG A 344 17.68 12.83 1.83
CA ARG A 344 17.79 14.17 2.40
C ARG A 344 16.38 14.68 2.66
N VAL A 345 16.24 15.61 3.59
CA VAL A 345 14.93 16.16 3.96
C VAL A 345 14.95 17.67 3.74
N MET A 346 13.87 18.20 3.19
CA MET A 346 13.61 19.63 3.07
C MET A 346 12.15 19.94 3.44
N LEU A 347 11.85 21.22 3.66
CA LEU A 347 10.49 21.66 3.96
C LEU A 347 9.77 21.99 2.65
N GLY A 348 8.63 21.34 2.41
CA GLY A 348 7.68 21.73 1.38
C GLY A 348 6.62 22.69 1.94
N MET A 349 6.20 23.63 1.10
CA MET A 349 5.18 24.64 1.35
C MET A 349 4.00 24.39 0.41
N PRO A 350 3.00 23.58 0.81
CA PRO A 350 1.91 23.18 -0.08
C PRO A 350 1.12 24.37 -0.64
N ASP A 351 0.92 25.42 0.18
CA ASP A 351 0.19 26.64 -0.22
C ASP A 351 0.92 27.51 -1.24
N ALA A 352 2.23 27.31 -1.42
CA ALA A 352 3.05 28.02 -2.40
C ALA A 352 3.17 27.26 -3.74
N SER A 353 2.53 26.10 -3.86
CA SER A 353 2.59 25.29 -5.09
C SER A 353 1.66 25.85 -6.17
N GLU A 354 2.07 25.71 -7.44
CA GLU A 354 1.22 26.05 -8.59
C GLU A 354 -0.14 25.32 -8.55
N ALA A 355 -0.14 24.07 -8.08
CA ALA A 355 -1.37 23.30 -7.92
C ALA A 355 -2.33 23.92 -6.89
N ALA A 356 -1.82 24.59 -5.84
CA ALA A 356 -2.65 25.34 -4.90
C ALA A 356 -3.23 26.61 -5.52
N GLU A 357 -2.45 27.30 -6.36
CA GLU A 357 -2.91 28.49 -7.09
C GLU A 357 -4.01 28.14 -8.10
N GLU A 358 -3.82 27.06 -8.86
CA GLU A 358 -4.83 26.52 -9.79
C GLU A 358 -6.12 26.17 -9.05
N GLU A 359 -6.02 25.44 -7.93
CA GLU A 359 -7.20 25.07 -7.14
C GLU A 359 -7.90 26.31 -6.57
N ALA A 360 -7.16 27.31 -6.08
CA ALA A 360 -7.73 28.57 -5.59
C ALA A 360 -8.45 29.35 -6.70
N SER A 361 -7.86 29.39 -7.90
CA SER A 361 -8.45 30.03 -9.09
C SER A 361 -9.75 29.36 -9.52
N ASP A 362 -9.77 28.02 -9.60
CA ASP A 362 -10.98 27.27 -9.96
C ASP A 362 -12.10 27.41 -8.92
N ARG A 363 -11.75 27.47 -7.63
CA ARG A 363 -12.70 27.78 -6.55
C ARG A 363 -13.30 29.18 -6.70
N ALA A 364 -12.48 30.18 -7.03
CA ALA A 364 -12.94 31.56 -7.27
C ALA A 364 -13.84 31.65 -8.51
N ALA A 365 -13.59 30.83 -9.52
CA ALA A 365 -14.40 30.74 -10.74
C ALA A 365 -15.73 29.97 -10.56
N GLY A 366 -16.04 29.46 -9.36
CA GLY A 366 -17.32 28.78 -9.08
C GLY A 366 -17.45 27.37 -9.65
N LYS A 367 -16.33 26.75 -10.09
CA LYS A 367 -16.30 25.34 -10.48
C LYS A 367 -16.16 24.46 -9.23
N LYS A 368 -17.26 24.15 -8.54
CA LYS A 368 -17.27 23.13 -7.48
C LYS A 368 -18.36 22.10 -7.66
#